data_AF-A0A1H1Y7U5-F1
#
_entry.id   AF-A0A1H1Y7U5-F1
#
_cell.length_a   1.000
_cell.length_b   1.000
_cell.length_c   1.000
_cell.angle_alpha   90.00
_cell.angle_beta   90.00
_cell.angle_gamma   90.00
#
_symmetry.space_group_name_H-M   'P 1'
#
loop_
_entity.id
_entity.type
_entity.pdbx_description
1 polymer ?
#
loop_
_entity_poly.entity_id
_entity_poly.type
_entity_poly.pdbx_seq_one_letter_code
_entity_poly.pdbx_strand_id
1 'polypeptide(L)' 'MKKSNSYSPEVRERAVRMVLENLKDYPSEWAAIESIAPKIGCC' A
#
# COMPACT_ATOMS: atom_id res chain seq x y z
N MET A 1 8.10 -20.60 -15.73
CA MET A 1 8.90 -19.50 -15.16
C MET A 1 7.93 -18.59 -14.41
N LYS A 2 8.26 -18.25 -13.14
CA LYS A 2 7.33 -17.71 -12.15
C LYS A 2 6.64 -16.46 -12.69
N LYS A 3 5.30 -16.48 -12.81
CA LYS A 3 4.51 -15.29 -13.07
C LYS A 3 4.77 -14.34 -11.91
N SER A 4 5.61 -13.34 -12.13
CA SER A 4 5.80 -12.24 -11.20
C SER A 4 4.48 -11.49 -11.16
N ASN A 5 3.55 -11.96 -10.31
CA ASN A 5 2.32 -11.27 -9.95
C ASN A 5 2.62 -10.04 -9.07
N SER A 6 3.78 -9.44 -9.29
CA SER A 6 4.28 -8.30 -8.57
C SER A 6 3.51 -7.11 -9.11
N TYR A 7 2.79 -6.42 -8.23
CA TYR A 7 2.25 -5.09 -8.53
C TYR A 7 3.31 -4.25 -9.23
N SER A 8 2.91 -3.50 -10.25
CA SER A 8 3.81 -2.59 -10.97
C SER A 8 4.61 -1.73 -9.98
N PRO A 9 5.89 -1.43 -10.26
CA PRO A 9 6.72 -0.63 -9.36
C PRO A 9 6.04 0.70 -8.99
N GLU A 10 5.36 1.33 -9.94
CA GLU A 10 4.56 2.55 -9.73
C GLU A 10 3.46 2.38 -8.67
N VAL A 11 2.78 1.22 -8.66
CA VAL A 11 1.72 0.90 -7.70
C VAL A 11 2.32 0.69 -6.31
N ARG A 12 3.48 0.03 -6.23
CA ARG A 12 4.20 -0.18 -4.96
C ARG A 12 4.70 1.15 -4.38
N GLU A 13 5.33 1.98 -5.21
CA GLU A 13 5.83 3.29 -4.77
C GLU A 13 4.69 4.21 -4.34
N ARG A 14 3.56 4.20 -5.06
CA ARG A 14 2.36 4.93 -4.67
C ARG A 14 1.79 4.42 -3.34
N ALA A 15 1.71 3.12 -3.14
CA ALA A 15 1.21 2.52 -1.90
C ALA A 15 2.12 2.88 -0.71
N VAL A 16 3.43 2.74 -0.86
CA VAL A 16 4.41 3.08 0.20
C VAL A 16 4.34 4.57 0.54
N ARG A 17 4.30 5.46 -0.46
CA ARG A 17 4.17 6.90 -0.22
C ARG A 17 2.89 7.21 0.55
N MET A 18 1.76 6.64 0.13
CA MET A 18 0.48 6.87 0.79
C MET A 18 0.48 6.38 2.24
N VAL A 19 1.10 5.22 2.52
CA VAL A 19 1.22 4.68 3.88
C VAL A 19 2.06 5.60 4.75
N LEU A 20 3.23 6.05 4.26
CA LEU A 20 4.11 6.96 5.00
C LEU A 20 3.45 8.32 5.30
N GLU A 21 2.66 8.84 4.37
CA GLU A 21 1.93 10.09 4.57
C GLU A 21 0.82 9.94 5.62
N ASN A 22 0.09 8.83 5.59
CA ASN A 22 -1.03 8.58 6.50
C ASN A 22 -0.60 7.98 7.85
N LEU A 23 0.63 7.46 7.96
CA LEU A 23 1.15 6.77 9.15
C LEU A 23 1.00 7.61 10.44
N LYS A 24 1.00 8.93 10.31
CA LYS A 24 0.89 9.91 11.40
C LYS A 24 -0.55 10.03 11.93
N ASP A 25 -1.53 9.74 11.08
CA ASP A 25 -2.96 9.82 11.37
C ASP A 25 -3.52 8.49 11.93
N TYR A 26 -2.76 7.40 11.85
CA TYR A 26 -3.17 6.09 12.37
C TYR A 26 -2.31 5.66 13.56
N PRO A 27 -2.91 4.99 14.56
CA PRO A 27 -2.19 4.48 15.73
C PRO A 27 -1.26 3.30 15.41
N SER A 28 -1.29 2.77 14.18
CA SER A 28 -0.51 1.63 13.75
C SER A 28 -0.31 1.61 12.24
N GLU A 29 0.85 1.13 11.80
CA GLU A 29 1.17 0.93 10.38
C GLU A 29 0.14 0.03 9.68
N TRP A 30 -0.31 -1.03 10.37
CA TRP A 30 -1.32 -1.94 9.86
C TRP A 30 -2.66 -1.23 9.57
N ALA A 31 -3.10 -0.35 10.47
CA ALA A 31 -4.34 0.41 10.29
C ALA A 31 -4.25 1.40 9.10
N ALA A 32 -3.08 2.00 8.88
CA ALA A 32 -2.83 2.81 7.69
C ALA A 32 -2.85 1.96 6.41
N ILE A 33 -2.23 0.78 6.43
CA ILE A 33 -2.19 -0.15 5.29
C ILE A 33 -3.59 -0.66 4.95
N GLU A 34 -4.40 -1.09 5.92
CA GLU A 34 -5.79 -1.53 5.70
C GLU A 34 -6.67 -0.43 5.10
N SER A 35 -6.44 0.82 5.51
CA SER A 35 -7.16 1.98 4.96
C SER A 35 -6.71 2.35 3.54
N ILE A 36 -5.53 1.88 3.10
CA ILE A 36 -4.91 2.20 1.80
C ILE A 36 -5.07 1.06 0.80
N ALA A 37 -5.08 -0.20 1.25
CA ALA A 37 -5.31 -1.38 0.42
C ALA A 37 -6.49 -1.22 -0.57
N PRO A 38 -7.71 -0.82 -0.14
CA PRO A 38 -8.83 -0.61 -1.06
C PRO A 38 -8.62 0.58 -2.02
N LYS A 39 -7.77 1.56 -1.69
CA LYS A 39 -7.43 2.70 -2.57
C LYS A 39 -6.48 2.32 -3.70
N ILE A 40 -5.70 1.26 -3.51
CA ILE A 40 -4.74 0.72 -4.48
C ILE A 40 -5.37 -0.42 -5.31
N GLY A 41 -6.57 -0.89 -4.93
CA GLY A 41 -7.22 -2.04 -5.56
C GLY A 41 -6.62 -3.38 -5.11
N CYS A 42 -5.96 -3.40 -3.96
CA CYS A 42 -5.47 -4.61 -3.30
C CYS A 42 -6.50 -4.97 -2.21
N CYS A 43 -7.15 -6.14 -2.33
CA CYS A 43 -7.92 -6.73 -1.24
C CYS A 43 -7.05 -7.75 -0.49
#